data_AF-A0A177D5Z5-F1
#
_entry.id   AF-A0A177D5Z5-F1
#
_cell.length_a   1.000
_cell.length_b   1.000
_cell.length_c   1.000
_cell.angle_alpha   90.00
_cell.angle_beta   90.00
_cell.angle_gamma   90.00
#
_symmetry.space_group_name_H-M   'P 1'
#
loop_
_entity.id
_entity.type
_entity.pdbx_description
1 polymer ?
#
loop_
_entity_poly.entity_id
_entity_poly.type
_entity_poly.pdbx_seq_one_letter_code
_entity_poly.pdbx_strand_id
1 'polypeptide(L)'
;MSNTNILIHILNALIGGLCIAILGLTAHAVALKDELDSILPSSVKKTGMTFLFWPGCGGLVDMLLFILLWSLTPWKQGSTNKQAAYLNGLLFVASFILGRPLIVLIFTFVEWGRAVKSETSTYSGYLTVETWACAFSKQNGNNFADSLCKELQAARYLLIPVLVLGAMMLTLMLRKRFLVAKGVVQ
;
A
#
# COMPACT_ATOMS: atom_id res chain seq x y z
N MET A 1 7.99 -12.85 26.43
CA MET A 1 7.54 -12.43 25.08
C MET A 1 8.75 -12.54 24.16
N SER A 2 8.73 -13.35 23.09
CA SER A 2 9.95 -13.59 22.30
C SER A 2 10.34 -12.36 21.47
N ASN A 3 11.64 -12.17 21.23
CA ASN A 3 12.17 -11.08 20.39
C ASN A 3 11.51 -11.01 19.00
N THR A 4 11.08 -12.15 18.45
CA THR A 4 10.37 -12.23 17.17
C THR A 4 8.98 -11.58 17.23
N ASN A 5 8.26 -11.71 18.34
CA ASN A 5 6.95 -11.06 18.49
C ASN A 5 7.08 -9.54 18.51
N ILE A 6 8.07 -9.03 19.25
CA ILE A 6 8.36 -7.59 19.31
C ILE A 6 8.66 -7.07 17.90
N LEU A 7 9.51 -7.79 17.15
CA LEU A 7 9.87 -7.42 15.79
C LEU A 7 8.66 -7.39 14.85
N ILE A 8 7.74 -8.37 14.94
CA ILE A 8 6.51 -8.42 14.14
C ILE A 8 5.61 -7.20 14.43
N HIS A 9 5.48 -6.80 15.70
CA HIS A 9 4.71 -5.60 16.05
C HIS A 9 5.35 -4.32 15.54
N ILE A 10 6.68 -4.19 15.63
CA ILE A 10 7.42 -3.05 15.08
C ILE A 10 7.19 -2.96 13.57
N LEU A 11 7.32 -4.07 12.85
CA LEU A 11 7.07 -4.10 11.40
C LEU A 11 5.63 -3.71 11.06
N ASN A 12 4.65 -4.23 11.79
CA ASN A 12 3.24 -3.87 11.59
C ASN A 12 2.99 -2.36 11.82
N ALA A 13 3.60 -1.79 12.86
CA ALA A 13 3.49 -0.35 13.15
C ALA A 13 4.16 0.50 12.06
N LEU A 14 5.33 0.10 11.56
CA LEU A 14 6.01 0.78 10.46
C LEU A 14 5.18 0.73 9.17
N ILE A 15 4.59 -0.42 8.84
CA ILE A 15 3.69 -0.57 7.69
C ILE A 15 2.47 0.37 7.85
N GLY A 16 1.84 0.38 9.03
CA GLY A 16 0.73 1.29 9.32
C GLY A 16 1.10 2.76 9.19
N GLY A 17 2.28 3.16 9.68
CA GLY A 17 2.79 4.52 9.52
C GLY A 17 2.98 4.92 8.05
N LEU A 18 3.52 4.03 7.23
CA LEU A 18 3.64 4.25 5.78
C LEU A 18 2.27 4.33 5.11
N CYS A 19 1.30 3.51 5.50
CA CYS A 19 -0.08 3.58 5.00
C CYS A 19 -0.76 4.91 5.36
N ILE A 20 -0.53 5.44 6.56
CA ILE A 20 -1.00 6.78 6.95
C ILE A 20 -0.37 7.86 6.06
N ALA A 21 0.94 7.76 5.80
CA ALA A 21 1.62 8.70 4.91
C ALA A 21 1.04 8.65 3.48
N ILE A 22 0.82 7.45 2.93
CA ILE A 22 0.17 7.26 1.61
C ILE A 22 -1.22 7.88 1.62
N LEU A 23 -2.02 7.65 2.67
CA LEU A 23 -3.36 8.21 2.79
C LEU A 23 -3.33 9.75 2.85
N GLY A 24 -2.42 10.32 3.64
CA GLY A 24 -2.23 11.77 3.75
C GLY A 24 -1.84 12.40 2.42
N LEU A 25 -0.88 11.82 1.71
CA LEU A 25 -0.47 12.26 0.37
C LEU A 25 -1.61 12.15 -0.64
N THR A 26 -2.37 11.05 -0.60
CA THR A 26 -3.48 10.84 -1.55
C THR A 26 -4.64 11.80 -1.25
N ALA A 27 -4.93 12.08 0.02
CA ALA A 27 -5.96 13.03 0.42
C ALA A 27 -5.58 14.47 0.05
N HIS A 28 -4.32 14.85 0.26
CA HIS A 28 -3.83 16.16 -0.15
C HIS A 28 -3.83 16.31 -1.68
N ALA A 29 -3.45 15.26 -2.42
CA ALA A 29 -3.57 15.21 -3.86
C ALA A 29 -5.02 15.37 -4.37
N VAL A 30 -6.03 14.87 -3.64
CA VAL A 30 -7.45 15.15 -3.96
C VAL A 30 -7.75 16.63 -3.82
N ALA A 31 -7.36 17.25 -2.71
CA ALA A 31 -7.58 18.68 -2.49
C ALA A 31 -6.90 19.53 -3.58
N LEU A 32 -5.64 19.21 -3.92
CA LEU A 32 -4.92 19.88 -5.02
C LEU A 32 -5.58 19.67 -6.39
N LYS A 33 -6.14 18.48 -6.64
CA LYS A 33 -6.87 18.21 -7.87
C LYS A 33 -8.14 19.04 -7.96
N ASP A 34 -8.86 19.23 -6.85
CA ASP A 34 -10.09 20.01 -6.83
C ASP A 34 -9.84 21.50 -7.12
N GLU A 35 -8.69 22.06 -6.72
CA GLU A 35 -8.23 23.39 -7.14
C GLU A 35 -7.93 23.47 -8.66
N LEU A 36 -7.55 22.35 -9.26
CA LEU A 36 -7.20 22.23 -10.67
C LEU A 36 -8.35 21.71 -11.55
N ASP A 37 -9.52 21.40 -10.98
CA ASP A 37 -10.62 20.73 -11.70
C ASP A 37 -11.17 21.58 -12.85
N SER A 38 -10.99 22.91 -12.80
CA SER A 38 -11.37 23.83 -13.89
C SER A 38 -10.49 23.74 -15.14
N ILE A 39 -9.26 23.22 -14.99
CA ILE A 39 -8.24 23.11 -16.06
C ILE A 39 -8.02 21.64 -16.44
N LEU A 40 -8.48 20.70 -15.60
CA LEU A 40 -8.32 19.27 -15.82
C LEU A 40 -9.15 18.78 -17.02
N PRO A 41 -8.53 18.15 -18.03
CA PRO A 41 -9.28 17.57 -19.14
C PRO A 41 -10.24 16.49 -18.67
N SER A 42 -11.47 16.47 -19.22
CA SER A 42 -12.48 15.44 -18.90
C SER A 42 -12.06 14.01 -19.25
N SER A 43 -11.02 13.86 -20.07
CA SER A 43 -10.42 12.58 -20.47
C SER A 43 -9.46 11.98 -19.43
N VAL A 44 -9.12 12.71 -18.36
CA VAL A 44 -8.21 12.21 -17.32
C VAL A 44 -8.92 11.23 -16.39
N LYS A 45 -8.43 9.98 -16.34
CA LYS A 45 -9.01 8.96 -15.46
C LYS A 45 -8.65 9.22 -14.00
N LYS A 46 -9.68 9.40 -13.17
CA LYS A 46 -9.58 9.51 -11.69
C LYS A 46 -9.20 8.17 -11.02
N THR A 47 -9.25 7.07 -11.77
CA THR A 47 -9.05 5.69 -11.31
C THR A 47 -7.74 5.47 -10.55
N GLY A 48 -6.62 6.03 -11.02
CA GLY A 48 -5.31 5.86 -10.39
C GLY A 48 -5.24 6.42 -8.96
N MET A 49 -5.87 7.57 -8.70
CA MET A 49 -5.96 8.15 -7.35
C MET A 49 -6.83 7.30 -6.42
N THR A 50 -7.97 6.80 -6.91
CA THR A 50 -8.84 5.91 -6.13
C THR A 50 -8.12 4.63 -5.71
N PHE A 51 -7.26 4.08 -6.58
CA PHE A 51 -6.46 2.92 -6.24
C PHE A 51 -5.44 3.17 -5.13
N LEU A 52 -4.91 4.39 -4.98
CA LEU A 52 -3.96 4.74 -3.91
C LEU A 52 -4.63 4.94 -2.54
N PHE A 53 -5.93 5.26 -2.49
CA PHE A 53 -6.70 5.25 -1.23
C PHE A 53 -6.80 3.85 -0.65
N TRP A 54 -6.82 2.82 -1.49
CA TRP A 54 -7.01 1.45 -1.06
C TRP A 54 -5.91 0.93 -0.13
N PRO A 55 -4.60 1.01 -0.46
CA PRO A 55 -3.54 0.63 0.47
C PRO A 55 -3.40 1.60 1.64
N GLY A 56 -3.80 2.87 1.49
CA GLY A 56 -3.81 3.84 2.59
C GLY A 56 -4.83 3.49 3.69
N CYS A 57 -6.12 3.51 3.35
CA CYS A 57 -7.20 3.15 4.29
C CYS A 57 -7.16 1.67 4.67
N GLY A 58 -6.98 0.79 3.67
CA GLY A 58 -6.95 -0.66 3.87
C GLY A 58 -5.79 -1.07 4.77
N GLY A 59 -4.59 -0.53 4.57
CA GLY A 59 -3.43 -0.85 5.39
C GLY A 59 -3.59 -0.42 6.87
N LEU A 60 -4.30 0.68 7.14
CA LEU A 60 -4.60 1.10 8.51
C LEU A 60 -5.56 0.13 9.21
N VAL A 61 -6.62 -0.28 8.50
CA VAL A 61 -7.55 -1.30 8.99
C VAL A 61 -6.83 -2.63 9.16
N ASP A 62 -5.97 -3.01 8.21
CA ASP A 62 -5.22 -4.27 8.24
C ASP A 62 -4.25 -4.30 9.43
N MET A 63 -3.59 -3.16 9.74
CA MET A 63 -2.73 -3.01 10.93
C MET A 63 -3.51 -3.22 12.23
N LEU A 64 -4.68 -2.58 12.37
CA LEU A 64 -5.52 -2.70 13.56
C LEU A 64 -6.07 -4.11 13.72
N LEU A 65 -6.57 -4.71 12.64
CA LEU A 65 -7.03 -6.09 12.63
C LEU A 65 -5.92 -7.05 13.00
N PHE A 66 -4.69 -6.85 12.51
CA PHE A 66 -3.56 -7.69 12.89
C PHE A 66 -3.28 -7.62 14.40
N ILE A 67 -3.29 -6.42 14.98
CA ILE A 67 -3.10 -6.23 16.43
C ILE A 67 -4.21 -6.92 17.22
N LEU A 68 -5.47 -6.75 16.81
CA LEU A 68 -6.62 -7.36 17.47
C LEU A 68 -6.59 -8.88 17.37
N LEU A 69 -6.39 -9.43 16.17
CA LEU A 69 -6.30 -10.88 15.95
C LEU A 69 -5.15 -11.48 16.76
N TRP A 70 -3.99 -10.83 16.77
CA TRP A 70 -2.83 -11.29 17.51
C TRP A 70 -3.04 -11.22 19.04
N SER A 71 -3.68 -10.17 19.54
CA SER A 71 -3.93 -9.97 20.97
C SER A 71 -5.05 -10.88 21.51
N LEU A 72 -6.08 -11.13 20.70
CA LEU A 72 -7.22 -11.98 21.08
C LEU A 72 -6.95 -13.47 20.92
N THR A 73 -5.82 -13.87 20.29
CA THR A 73 -5.48 -15.28 20.12
C THR A 73 -5.23 -15.93 21.49
N PRO A 74 -6.06 -16.89 21.96
CA PRO A 74 -5.93 -17.45 23.29
C PRO A 74 -4.66 -18.30 23.41
N TRP A 75 -3.71 -17.86 24.24
CA TRP A 75 -2.44 -18.57 24.44
C TRP A 75 -2.60 -19.98 25.06
N LYS A 76 -3.77 -20.30 25.61
CA LYS A 76 -4.10 -21.57 26.30
C LYS A 76 -5.01 -22.52 25.51
N GLN A 77 -5.27 -22.29 24.23
CA GLN A 77 -6.03 -23.25 23.41
C GLN A 77 -5.24 -24.53 23.08
N GLY A 78 -5.94 -25.65 22.84
CA GLY A 78 -5.34 -26.92 22.39
C GLY A 78 -4.53 -26.77 21.09
N SER A 79 -3.65 -27.74 20.79
CA SER A 79 -2.66 -27.61 19.70
C SER A 79 -3.28 -27.32 18.32
N THR A 80 -4.46 -27.89 18.05
CA THR A 80 -5.21 -27.69 16.80
C THR A 80 -5.72 -26.26 16.62
N ASN A 81 -6.30 -25.67 17.66
CA ASN A 81 -6.83 -24.30 17.61
C ASN A 81 -5.70 -23.25 17.51
N LYS A 82 -4.54 -23.50 18.12
CA LYS A 82 -3.34 -22.67 17.97
C LYS A 82 -2.80 -22.67 16.55
N GLN A 83 -2.82 -23.84 15.88
CA GLN A 83 -2.36 -23.98 14.50
C GLN A 83 -3.28 -23.24 13.53
N ALA A 84 -4.60 -23.31 13.71
CA ALA A 84 -5.57 -22.58 12.90
C ALA A 84 -5.41 -21.06 13.03
N ALA A 85 -5.30 -20.53 14.25
CA ALA A 85 -5.10 -19.09 14.48
C ALA A 85 -3.82 -18.57 13.81
N TYR A 86 -2.74 -19.37 13.85
CA TYR A 86 -1.48 -19.01 13.21
C TYR A 86 -1.57 -19.03 11.67
N LEU A 87 -2.25 -20.01 11.09
CA LEU A 87 -2.50 -20.07 9.65
C LEU A 87 -3.38 -18.90 9.18
N ASN A 88 -4.39 -18.53 9.96
CA ASN A 88 -5.21 -17.35 9.68
C ASN A 88 -4.37 -16.07 9.69
N GLY A 89 -3.48 -15.91 10.67
CA GLY A 89 -2.53 -14.81 10.70
C GLY A 89 -1.58 -14.80 9.50
N LEU A 90 -1.06 -15.96 9.09
CA LEU A 90 -0.18 -16.08 7.93
C LEU A 90 -0.91 -15.71 6.63
N LEU A 91 -2.12 -16.23 6.43
CA LEU A 91 -2.96 -15.91 5.27
C LEU A 91 -3.34 -14.43 5.26
N PHE A 92 -3.58 -13.86 6.44
CA PHE A 92 -3.87 -12.44 6.58
C PHE A 92 -2.70 -11.57 6.12
N VAL A 93 -1.49 -11.84 6.61
CA VAL A 93 -0.29 -11.09 6.20
C VAL A 93 0.00 -11.28 4.70
N ALA A 94 -0.10 -12.50 4.20
CA ALA A 94 0.12 -12.78 2.78
C ALA A 94 -0.88 -12.05 1.87
N SER A 95 -2.17 -12.08 2.21
CA SER A 95 -3.24 -11.55 1.35
C SER A 95 -3.39 -10.03 1.48
N PHE A 96 -3.42 -9.52 2.71
CA PHE A 96 -3.79 -8.14 2.99
C PHE A 96 -2.57 -7.23 3.15
N ILE A 97 -1.56 -7.65 3.91
CA ILE A 97 -0.35 -6.81 4.13
C ILE A 97 0.56 -6.82 2.89
N LEU A 98 0.68 -7.95 2.20
CA LEU A 98 1.56 -8.07 1.02
C LEU A 98 0.78 -8.02 -0.30
N GLY A 99 -0.27 -8.83 -0.45
CA GLY A 99 -1.02 -8.93 -1.69
C GLY A 99 -1.68 -7.63 -2.13
N ARG A 100 -2.34 -6.91 -1.20
CA ARG A 100 -3.03 -5.65 -1.50
C ARG A 100 -2.08 -4.57 -2.07
N PRO A 101 -0.99 -4.17 -1.39
CA PRO A 101 -0.07 -3.19 -1.96
C PRO A 101 0.61 -3.69 -3.23
N LEU A 102 0.79 -5.01 -3.41
CA LEU A 102 1.41 -5.58 -4.62
C LEU A 102 0.51 -5.37 -5.83
N ILE A 103 -0.77 -5.71 -5.69
CA ILE A 103 -1.77 -5.52 -6.74
C ILE A 103 -1.85 -4.05 -7.11
N VAL A 104 -1.97 -3.16 -6.12
CA VAL A 104 -2.06 -1.71 -6.36
C VAL A 104 -0.78 -1.17 -7.01
N LEU A 105 0.39 -1.63 -6.59
CA LEU A 105 1.66 -1.26 -7.21
C LEU A 105 1.69 -1.68 -8.69
N ILE A 106 1.34 -2.93 -8.99
CA ILE A 106 1.31 -3.43 -10.38
C ILE A 106 0.33 -2.60 -11.22
N PHE A 107 -0.89 -2.38 -10.73
CA PHE A 107 -1.88 -1.57 -11.45
C PHE A 107 -1.40 -0.15 -11.70
N THR A 108 -0.91 0.54 -10.66
CA THR A 108 -0.47 1.94 -10.78
C THR A 108 0.74 2.09 -11.71
N PHE A 109 1.70 1.17 -11.69
CA PHE A 109 2.83 1.18 -12.62
C PHE A 109 2.45 0.79 -14.05
N VAL A 110 1.53 -0.16 -14.24
CA VAL A 110 1.03 -0.53 -15.57
C VAL A 110 0.21 0.60 -16.18
N GLU A 111 -0.70 1.22 -15.40
CA GLU A 111 -1.48 2.38 -15.85
C GLU A 111 -0.55 3.55 -16.20
N TRP A 112 0.43 3.86 -15.36
CA TRP A 112 1.45 4.87 -15.64
C TRP A 112 2.23 4.57 -16.93
N GLY A 113 2.76 3.36 -17.06
CA GLY A 113 3.54 2.96 -18.23
C GLY A 113 2.74 2.99 -19.53
N ARG A 114 1.44 2.68 -19.49
CA ARG A 114 0.53 2.84 -20.64
C ARG A 114 0.29 4.29 -20.99
N ALA A 115 0.10 5.15 -19.99
CA ALA A 115 -0.13 6.58 -20.19
C ALA A 115 1.07 7.27 -20.83
N VAL A 116 2.29 7.04 -20.32
CA VAL A 116 3.53 7.60 -20.87
C VAL A 116 3.80 7.12 -22.30
N LYS A 117 3.54 5.84 -22.61
CA LYS A 117 3.75 5.32 -23.97
C LYS A 117 2.74 5.88 -24.99
N SER A 118 1.58 6.35 -24.54
CA SER A 118 0.55 6.93 -25.43
C SER A 118 0.82 8.40 -25.78
N GLU A 119 1.90 9.01 -25.29
CA GLU A 119 2.32 10.39 -25.60
C GLU A 119 2.57 10.65 -27.11
N THR A 120 2.58 9.62 -27.96
CA THR A 120 2.68 9.77 -29.42
C THR A 120 1.35 9.93 -30.15
N SER A 121 0.20 9.82 -29.46
CA SER A 121 -1.10 10.03 -30.10
C SER A 121 -2.07 10.76 -29.17
N THR A 122 -2.13 12.07 -29.33
CA THR A 122 -3.16 12.99 -28.80
C THR A 122 -4.61 12.61 -29.15
N TYR A 123 -4.81 11.54 -29.93
CA TYR A 123 -6.12 11.07 -30.39
C TYR A 123 -6.72 9.89 -29.60
N SER A 124 -5.99 9.18 -28.72
CA SER A 124 -6.50 7.93 -28.09
C SER A 124 -6.51 7.84 -26.55
N GLY A 125 -6.35 8.95 -25.82
CA GLY A 125 -7.02 9.13 -24.52
C GLY A 125 -6.68 8.17 -23.36
N TYR A 126 -5.41 8.03 -22.98
CA TYR A 126 -5.04 7.45 -21.67
C TYR A 126 -4.12 8.40 -20.89
N LEU A 127 -4.69 9.47 -20.30
CA LEU A 127 -4.00 10.26 -19.27
C LEU A 127 -4.48 9.85 -17.87
N THR A 128 -3.54 9.54 -16.98
CA THR A 128 -3.78 9.51 -15.54
C THR A 128 -3.58 10.92 -14.95
N VAL A 129 -4.18 11.18 -13.79
CA VAL A 129 -4.02 12.48 -13.08
C VAL A 129 -2.55 12.81 -12.84
N GLU A 130 -1.76 11.81 -12.44
CA GLU A 130 -0.32 11.99 -12.24
C GLU A 130 0.38 12.36 -13.56
N THR A 131 0.11 11.65 -14.69
CA THR A 131 0.83 11.94 -15.95
C THR A 131 0.50 13.32 -16.48
N TRP A 132 -0.78 13.70 -16.37
CA TRP A 132 -1.25 15.02 -16.73
C TRP A 132 -0.58 16.09 -15.88
N ALA A 133 -0.58 15.93 -14.54
CA ALA A 133 -0.03 16.91 -13.62
C ALA A 133 1.48 17.11 -13.86
N CYS A 134 2.21 16.02 -14.10
CA CYS A 134 3.64 16.08 -14.40
C CYS A 134 3.94 16.76 -15.75
N ALA A 135 3.15 16.49 -16.79
CA ALA A 135 3.30 17.14 -18.09
C ALA A 135 2.93 18.63 -18.04
N PHE A 136 1.82 18.95 -17.38
CA PHE A 136 1.31 20.31 -17.25
C PHE A 136 2.24 21.20 -16.39
N SER A 137 2.81 20.65 -15.31
CA SER A 137 3.84 21.31 -14.50
C SER A 137 5.04 21.72 -15.36
N LYS A 138 5.56 20.79 -16.19
CA LYS A 138 6.71 21.05 -17.05
C LYS A 138 6.44 22.10 -18.14
N GLN A 139 5.24 22.13 -18.69
CA GLN A 139 4.89 23.05 -19.78
C GLN A 139 4.55 24.46 -19.28
N ASN A 140 3.80 24.55 -18.17
CA ASN A 140 3.21 25.82 -17.72
C ASN A 140 3.77 26.35 -16.40
N GLY A 141 4.65 25.61 -15.72
CA GLY A 141 5.26 26.03 -14.45
C GLY A 141 4.26 26.19 -13.29
N ASN A 142 3.11 25.49 -13.34
CA ASN A 142 2.09 25.61 -12.29
C ASN A 142 2.48 24.81 -11.04
N ASN A 143 2.69 25.52 -9.93
CA ASN A 143 3.08 24.95 -8.62
C ASN A 143 2.09 23.90 -8.09
N PHE A 144 0.78 24.06 -8.32
CA PHE A 144 -0.22 23.08 -7.87
C PHE A 144 -0.10 21.76 -8.64
N ALA A 145 0.12 21.84 -9.95
CA ALA A 145 0.34 20.65 -10.78
C ALA A 145 1.67 19.96 -10.45
N ASP A 146 2.71 20.73 -10.11
CA ASP A 146 3.98 20.17 -9.65
C ASP A 146 3.84 19.41 -8.32
N SER A 147 3.14 19.99 -7.34
CA SER A 147 2.86 19.33 -6.06
C SER A 147 2.03 18.06 -6.27
N LEU A 148 0.97 18.15 -7.08
CA LEU A 148 0.11 17.01 -7.40
C LEU A 148 0.89 15.86 -8.06
N CYS A 149 1.78 16.17 -9.00
CA CYS A 149 2.69 15.20 -9.62
C CYS A 149 3.59 14.53 -8.57
N LYS A 150 4.28 15.34 -7.75
CA LYS A 150 5.24 14.84 -6.74
C LYS A 150 4.57 13.99 -5.66
N GLU A 151 3.39 14.38 -5.21
CA GLU A 151 2.66 13.66 -4.15
C GLU A 151 2.14 12.31 -4.63
N LEU A 152 1.54 12.26 -5.82
CA LEU A 152 1.08 10.99 -6.41
C LEU A 152 2.25 10.07 -6.72
N GLN A 153 3.35 10.62 -7.23
CA GLN A 153 4.59 9.89 -7.43
C GLN A 153 5.10 9.32 -6.09
N ALA A 154 5.21 10.15 -5.06
CA ALA A 154 5.66 9.74 -3.73
C ALA A 154 4.75 8.64 -3.13
N ALA A 155 3.43 8.80 -3.22
CA ALA A 155 2.47 7.80 -2.74
C ALA A 155 2.66 6.45 -3.44
N ARG A 156 2.88 6.43 -4.76
CA ARG A 156 3.19 5.21 -5.51
C ARG A 156 4.51 4.59 -5.06
N TYR A 157 5.57 5.38 -4.92
CA TYR A 157 6.88 4.84 -4.51
C TYR A 157 6.90 4.35 -3.06
N LEU A 158 6.08 4.92 -2.16
CA LEU A 158 5.92 4.45 -0.79
C LEU A 158 5.27 3.07 -0.67
N LEU A 159 4.59 2.58 -1.72
CA LEU A 159 4.10 1.20 -1.75
C LEU A 159 5.24 0.17 -1.81
N ILE A 160 6.41 0.53 -2.34
CA ILE A 160 7.58 -0.34 -2.42
C ILE A 160 8.11 -0.69 -1.02
N PRO A 161 8.43 0.26 -0.13
CA PRO A 161 8.85 -0.09 1.23
C PRO A 161 7.75 -0.80 2.02
N VAL A 162 6.46 -0.49 1.81
CA VAL A 162 5.35 -1.26 2.40
C VAL A 162 5.44 -2.73 2.00
N LEU A 163 5.69 -3.02 0.72
CA LEU A 163 5.86 -4.39 0.23
C LEU A 163 7.08 -5.09 0.80
N VAL A 164 8.21 -4.40 0.88
CA VAL A 164 9.45 -4.94 1.47
C VAL A 164 9.21 -5.32 2.93
N LEU A 165 8.60 -4.42 3.72
CA LEU A 165 8.29 -4.69 5.13
C LEU A 165 7.26 -5.81 5.28
N GLY A 166 6.24 -5.86 4.41
CA GLY A 166 5.26 -6.94 4.37
C GLY A 166 5.91 -8.30 4.08
N ALA A 167 6.86 -8.36 3.15
CA ALA A 167 7.59 -9.58 2.82
C ALA A 167 8.51 -10.03 3.96
N MET A 168 9.16 -9.08 4.65
CA MET A 168 9.93 -9.36 5.86
C MET A 168 9.04 -9.93 6.96
N MET A 169 7.87 -9.33 7.21
CA MET A 169 6.90 -9.79 8.20
C MET A 169 6.41 -11.22 7.89
N LEU A 170 6.06 -11.49 6.63
CA LEU A 170 5.67 -12.83 6.17
C LEU A 170 6.78 -13.86 6.40
N THR A 171 8.03 -13.51 6.06
CA THR A 171 9.21 -14.37 6.25
C THR A 171 9.43 -14.70 7.72
N LEU A 172 9.26 -13.72 8.61
CA LEU A 172 9.37 -13.94 10.07
C LEU A 172 8.27 -14.87 10.58
N MET A 173 7.03 -14.72 10.10
CA MET A 173 5.93 -15.61 10.46
C MET A 173 6.17 -17.03 9.96
N LEU A 174 6.67 -17.21 8.74
CA LEU A 174 7.06 -18.52 8.23
C LEU A 174 8.18 -19.15 9.05
N ARG A 175 9.24 -18.39 9.35
CA ARG A 175 10.38 -18.88 10.14
C ARG A 175 9.94 -19.33 11.53
N LYS A 176 9.09 -18.55 12.20
CA LYS A 176 8.54 -18.93 13.51
C LYS A 176 7.72 -20.22 13.43
N ARG A 177 6.95 -20.44 12.34
CA ARG A 177 6.24 -21.72 12.11
C ARG A 177 7.20 -22.89 11.99
N PHE A 178 8.26 -22.75 11.19
CA PHE A 178 9.26 -23.81 11.03
C PHE A 178 9.96 -24.17 12.34
N LEU A 179 10.26 -23.17 13.18
CA LEU A 179 10.89 -23.39 14.48
C LEU A 179 9.96 -24.12 15.46
N VAL A 180 8.67 -23.76 15.48
CA VAL A 180 7.66 -24.46 16.30
C VAL A 180 7.43 -25.88 15.80
N ALA A 181 7.35 -26.09 14.48
CA ALA A 181 7.19 -27.42 13.89
C ALA A 181 8.38 -28.37 14.18
N LYS A 182 9.59 -27.81 14.35
CA LYS A 182 10.79 -28.55 14.73
C LYS A 182 10.94 -28.77 16.25
N GLY A 183 10.02 -28.26 17.07
CA GLY A 183 10.09 -28.39 18.54
C GLY A 183 11.23 -27.58 19.20
N VAL A 184 11.79 -26.61 18.49
CA VAL A 184 12.97 -25.83 18.97
C VAL A 184 12.56 -24.66 19.87
N VAL A 185 11.30 -24.23 19.81
CA VAL A 185 10.76 -23.11 20.58
C VAL A 185 9.38 -23.50 21.13
N GLN A 186 9.25 -23.56 22.45
CA GLN A 186 7.97 -23.73 23.17
C GLN A 186 7.31 -22.38 23.45
#